data_AF-A0A3B8QKC8-F1
#
_entry.id   AF-A0A3B8QKC8-F1
#
_cell.length_a   1.000
_cell.length_b   1.000
_cell.length_c   1.000
_cell.angle_alpha   90.00
_cell.angle_beta   90.00
_cell.angle_gamma   90.00
#
_symmetry.space_group_name_H-M   'P 1'
#
loop_
_entity.id
_entity.type
_entity.pdbx_description
1 polymer ?
#
loop_
_entity_poly.entity_id
_entity_poly.type
_entity_poly.pdbx_seq_one_letter_code
_entity_poly.pdbx_strand_id
1 'polypeptide(L)'
;MEPKNSNFYSPDLDLTLPALRDIGWNVSKIPIPHLSFQIWASELIQDSNVGLNDDPDNDGVVNLIEYAFGTDPENTADVPDSFKFIQSAEGQDLYTLEYKRNIAPADIIFNLYKTDDLATPFTQATNGLEYRQVGQSIDADGLINLSIQIESNATQQFFNIQAELYTE
;
A
#
# COMPACT_ATOMS: atom_id res chain seq x y z
N MET A 1 2.91 49.20 19.80
CA MET A 1 4.08 48.30 19.68
C MET A 1 3.60 47.10 18.90
N GLU A 2 3.98 47.00 17.63
CA GLU A 2 3.67 45.81 16.82
C GLU A 2 4.62 44.67 17.25
N PRO A 3 4.13 43.43 17.38
CA PRO A 3 4.99 42.29 17.63
C PRO A 3 5.82 42.00 16.37
N LYS A 4 7.15 42.02 16.52
CA LYS A 4 8.07 41.57 15.48
C LYS A 4 8.02 40.03 15.44
N ASN A 5 7.47 39.47 14.37
CA ASN A 5 7.62 38.05 14.08
C ASN A 5 9.08 37.78 13.71
N SER A 6 9.85 37.27 14.67
CA SER A 6 11.17 36.71 14.40
C SER A 6 10.99 35.39 13.67
N ASN A 7 11.39 35.35 12.39
CA ASN A 7 11.52 34.12 11.62
C ASN A 7 12.58 33.23 12.29
N PHE A 8 12.14 32.31 13.14
CA PHE A 8 12.96 31.21 13.64
C PHE A 8 13.08 30.17 12.53
N TYR A 9 14.02 30.38 11.60
CA TYR A 9 14.57 29.26 10.83
C TYR A 9 15.60 28.58 11.73
N SER A 10 15.21 27.48 12.37
CA SER A 10 16.17 26.59 13.03
C SER A 10 16.79 25.70 11.96
N PRO A 11 18.10 25.82 11.67
CA PRO A 11 18.78 24.99 10.68
C PRO A 11 18.96 23.52 11.15
N ASP A 12 18.68 23.26 12.42
CA ASP A 12 18.84 21.95 13.08
C ASP A 12 17.51 21.22 13.29
N LEU A 13 16.45 21.63 12.58
CA LEU A 13 15.18 20.91 12.64
C LEU A 13 15.33 19.60 11.86
N ASP A 14 15.69 18.55 12.58
CA ASP A 14 15.70 17.19 12.08
C ASP A 14 14.25 16.76 11.81
N LEU A 15 13.91 16.66 10.53
CA LEU A 15 12.59 16.23 10.03
C LEU A 15 12.60 14.77 9.59
N THR A 16 13.59 13.97 10.03
CA THR A 16 13.56 12.53 9.84
C THR A 16 12.37 11.93 10.61
N LEU A 17 11.84 10.81 10.11
CA LEU A 17 10.66 10.16 10.71
C LEU A 17 10.89 9.76 12.19
N PRO A 18 12.07 9.26 12.60
CA PRO A 18 12.39 9.01 14.00
C PRO A 18 12.37 10.28 14.86
N ALA A 19 12.97 11.38 14.38
CA ALA A 19 12.96 12.66 15.09
C ALA A 19 11.54 13.24 15.22
N LEU A 20 10.68 12.99 14.23
CA LEU A 20 9.27 13.35 14.23
C LEU A 20 8.40 12.44 15.14
N ARG A 21 8.78 11.18 15.34
CA ARG A 21 8.16 10.23 16.29
C ARG A 21 8.42 10.62 17.75
N ASP A 22 9.62 11.09 18.08
CA ASP A 22 10.05 11.37 19.46
C ASP A 22 9.54 12.71 20.04
N ILE A 23 9.06 13.64 19.22
CA ILE A 23 8.59 14.97 19.65
C ILE A 23 7.14 14.99 20.16
N GLY A 24 6.47 13.83 20.30
CA GLY A 24 5.12 13.73 20.86
C GLY A 24 4.02 14.40 20.02
N TRP A 25 4.32 14.75 18.76
CA TRP A 25 3.31 15.06 17.76
C TRP A 25 2.76 13.74 17.21
N ASN A 26 1.44 13.58 17.20
CA ASN A 26 0.82 12.58 16.35
C ASN A 26 1.02 13.04 14.91
N VAL A 27 2.09 12.58 14.25
CA VAL A 27 2.39 12.89 12.84
C VAL A 27 1.46 12.06 11.95
N SER A 28 0.16 12.31 12.09
CA SER A 28 -0.77 11.98 11.05
C SER A 28 -0.58 13.02 9.94
N LYS A 29 0.08 12.63 8.84
CA LYS A 29 -0.04 13.28 7.52
C LYS A 29 0.84 14.50 7.25
N ILE A 30 2.16 14.34 7.31
CA ILE A 30 2.97 15.01 6.29
C ILE A 30 3.00 14.04 5.10
N PRO A 31 2.44 14.37 3.93
CA PRO A 31 2.67 13.60 2.72
C PRO A 31 4.15 13.80 2.35
N ILE A 32 5.02 12.92 2.84
CA ILE A 32 6.41 12.90 2.40
C ILE A 32 6.38 12.31 0.99
N PRO A 33 6.87 13.04 -0.03
CA PRO A 33 6.98 12.47 -1.36
C PRO A 33 7.99 11.32 -1.34
N HIS A 34 7.43 10.11 -1.31
CA HIS A 34 7.90 8.83 -1.87
C HIS A 34 9.31 8.36 -1.48
N LEU A 35 9.38 7.62 -0.37
CA LEU A 35 10.51 6.74 -0.07
C LEU A 35 10.42 5.52 -1.00
N SER A 36 11.51 5.18 -1.70
CA SER A 36 11.68 3.82 -2.25
C SER A 36 11.62 2.79 -1.13
N PHE A 37 11.43 1.50 -1.46
CA PHE A 37 11.49 0.42 -0.48
C PHE A 37 12.73 0.51 0.40
N GLN A 38 13.89 0.85 -0.19
CA GLN A 38 15.14 0.97 0.53
C GLN A 38 15.07 2.01 1.66
N ILE A 39 14.48 3.19 1.40
CA ILE A 39 14.40 4.22 2.42
C ILE A 39 13.33 3.88 3.44
N TRP A 40 12.18 3.33 3.02
CA TRP A 40 11.17 2.82 3.94
C TRP A 40 11.77 1.80 4.93
N ALA A 41 12.51 0.81 4.41
CA ALA A 41 13.14 -0.21 5.23
C ALA A 41 14.17 0.38 6.19
N SER A 42 15.02 1.31 5.73
CA SER A 42 16.05 1.93 6.59
C SER A 42 15.49 2.81 7.70
N GLU A 43 14.27 3.33 7.55
CA GLU A 43 13.64 4.24 8.51
C GLU A 43 12.76 3.50 9.52
N LEU A 44 12.07 2.43 9.09
CA LEU A 44 11.12 1.70 9.94
C LEU A 44 11.68 0.43 10.58
N ILE A 45 12.68 -0.21 9.97
CA ILE A 45 13.22 -1.48 10.46
C ILE A 45 14.55 -1.21 11.15
N GLN A 46 14.61 -1.43 12.46
CA GLN A 46 15.81 -1.25 13.28
C GLN A 46 16.67 -2.53 13.36
N ASP A 47 16.08 -3.68 13.02
CA ASP A 47 16.79 -4.96 12.91
C ASP A 47 17.53 -5.10 11.57
N SER A 48 18.38 -6.12 11.49
CA SER A 48 19.06 -6.60 10.30
C SER A 48 18.15 -7.26 9.25
N ASN A 49 16.88 -7.55 9.59
CA ASN A 49 15.90 -8.24 8.74
C ASN A 49 15.21 -7.27 7.75
N VAL A 50 16.00 -6.53 6.97
CA VAL A 50 15.51 -5.46 6.07
C VAL A 50 15.23 -5.94 4.64
N GLY A 51 15.42 -7.23 4.35
CA GLY A 51 15.21 -7.80 3.03
C GLY A 51 13.74 -7.84 2.62
N LEU A 52 13.46 -7.86 1.32
CA LEU A 52 12.09 -7.82 0.77
C LEU A 52 11.17 -8.93 1.28
N ASN A 53 11.75 -10.10 1.53
CA ASN A 53 11.05 -11.30 1.98
C ASN A 53 11.28 -11.59 3.46
N ASP A 54 11.93 -10.67 4.17
CA ASP A 54 12.10 -10.78 5.62
C ASP A 54 10.82 -10.31 6.31
N ASP A 55 10.65 -10.79 7.54
CA ASP A 55 9.48 -10.56 8.41
C ASP A 55 10.07 -10.30 9.83
N PRO A 56 10.36 -9.03 10.17
CA PRO A 56 11.05 -8.68 11.40
C PRO A 56 10.24 -9.00 12.66
N ASP A 57 8.92 -8.82 12.59
CA ASP A 57 8.03 -8.96 13.75
C ASP A 57 7.40 -10.36 13.89
N ASN A 58 7.52 -11.20 12.86
CA ASN A 58 7.07 -12.59 12.78
C ASN A 58 5.55 -12.76 12.75
N ASP A 59 4.83 -11.84 12.09
CA ASP A 59 3.39 -11.95 11.89
C ASP A 59 2.98 -12.71 10.60
N GLY A 60 3.96 -13.04 9.76
CA GLY A 60 3.80 -13.75 8.49
C GLY A 60 3.60 -12.84 7.28
N VAL A 61 3.66 -11.52 7.44
CA VAL A 61 3.65 -10.52 6.38
C VAL A 61 5.09 -10.06 6.14
N VAL A 62 5.55 -10.19 4.91
CA VAL A 62 6.93 -9.78 4.56
C VAL A 62 7.01 -8.30 4.25
N ASN A 63 8.19 -7.72 4.46
CA ASN A 63 8.49 -6.30 4.24
C ASN A 63 7.98 -5.72 2.91
N LEU A 64 8.08 -6.44 1.80
CA LEU A 64 7.55 -5.96 0.50
C LEU A 64 6.04 -5.73 0.53
N ILE A 65 5.30 -6.63 1.18
CA ILE A 65 3.85 -6.52 1.32
C ILE A 65 3.51 -5.39 2.28
N GLU A 66 4.20 -5.31 3.41
CA GLU A 66 3.99 -4.22 4.37
C GLU A 66 4.23 -2.85 3.76
N TYR A 67 5.32 -2.71 3.00
CA TYR A 67 5.60 -1.50 2.25
C TYR A 67 4.51 -1.16 1.23
N ALA A 68 4.06 -2.16 0.47
CA ALA A 68 3.03 -1.99 -0.57
C ALA A 68 1.66 -1.62 0.03
N PHE A 69 1.31 -2.17 1.19
CA PHE A 69 0.00 -2.00 1.81
C PHE A 69 -0.03 -0.94 2.92
N GLY A 70 1.14 -0.47 3.36
CA GLY A 70 1.32 0.64 4.29
C GLY A 70 1.17 0.26 5.75
N THR A 71 1.71 -0.89 6.15
CA THR A 71 1.75 -1.37 7.55
C THR A 71 3.13 -1.17 8.19
N ASP A 72 3.19 -1.34 9.51
CA ASP A 72 4.39 -1.20 10.34
C ASP A 72 5.15 -2.54 10.53
N PRO A 73 6.38 -2.69 9.97
CA PRO A 73 7.15 -3.94 9.96
C PRO A 73 7.73 -4.37 11.31
N GLU A 74 7.53 -3.58 12.37
CA GLU A 74 7.92 -3.92 13.74
C GLU A 74 6.70 -4.14 14.66
N ASN A 75 5.49 -4.24 14.11
CA ASN A 75 4.24 -4.32 14.88
C ASN A 75 3.30 -5.44 14.38
N THR A 76 3.40 -6.61 15.01
CA THR A 76 2.61 -7.82 14.71
C THR A 76 1.08 -7.71 14.68
N ALA A 77 0.52 -6.58 15.14
CA ALA A 77 -0.92 -6.33 15.10
C ALA A 77 -1.35 -5.49 13.88
N ASP A 78 -0.40 -4.87 13.17
CA ASP A 78 -0.64 -4.00 12.03
C ASP A 78 -0.45 -4.78 10.73
N VAL A 79 -1.47 -5.54 10.35
CA VAL A 79 -1.48 -6.36 9.13
C VAL A 79 -2.35 -5.74 8.03
N PRO A 80 -2.10 -6.02 6.74
CA PRO A 80 -2.92 -5.51 5.65
C PRO A 80 -4.40 -5.86 5.78
N ASP A 81 -5.25 -4.88 5.48
CA ASP A 81 -6.70 -5.08 5.44
C ASP A 81 -7.10 -6.15 4.41
N SER A 82 -8.11 -6.95 4.76
CA SER A 82 -8.67 -7.95 3.87
C SER A 82 -9.29 -7.31 2.62
N PHE A 83 -9.07 -7.94 1.46
CA PHE A 83 -9.76 -7.63 0.22
C PHE A 83 -11.28 -7.77 0.36
N LYS A 84 -12.04 -6.78 -0.12
CA LYS A 84 -13.51 -6.86 -0.19
C LYS A 84 -13.93 -7.16 -1.61
N PHE A 85 -14.58 -8.29 -1.80
CA PHE A 85 -15.11 -8.71 -3.10
C PHE A 85 -16.65 -8.61 -3.09
N ILE A 86 -17.19 -7.78 -3.97
CA ILE A 86 -18.61 -7.44 -4.02
C ILE A 86 -19.12 -7.79 -5.41
N GLN A 87 -20.06 -8.74 -5.50
CA GLN A 87 -20.78 -8.96 -6.77
C GLN A 87 -21.69 -7.77 -7.05
N SER A 88 -21.71 -7.31 -8.29
CA SER A 88 -22.72 -6.34 -8.74
C SER A 88 -24.12 -6.99 -8.70
N ALA A 89 -25.18 -6.21 -8.93
CA ALA A 89 -26.55 -6.72 -8.85
C ALA A 89 -26.74 -8.09 -9.53
N GLU A 90 -27.61 -8.93 -8.95
CA GLU A 90 -27.84 -10.31 -9.40
C GLU A 90 -27.99 -10.40 -10.92
N GLY A 91 -27.21 -11.30 -11.54
CA GLY A 91 -27.21 -11.53 -12.99
C GLY A 91 -26.28 -10.62 -13.81
N GLN A 92 -25.42 -9.83 -13.17
CA GLN A 92 -24.34 -9.10 -13.85
C GLN A 92 -23.00 -9.84 -13.68
N ASP A 93 -22.28 -9.98 -14.79
CA ASP A 93 -20.90 -10.49 -14.88
C ASP A 93 -19.87 -9.43 -14.42
N LEU A 94 -20.26 -8.61 -13.43
CA LEU A 94 -19.50 -7.48 -12.92
C LEU A 94 -19.23 -7.64 -11.44
N TYR A 95 -17.98 -7.52 -11.05
CA TYR A 95 -17.54 -7.63 -9.67
C TYR A 95 -16.71 -6.41 -9.30
N THR A 96 -16.87 -5.93 -8.06
CA THR A 96 -16.05 -4.86 -7.52
C THR A 96 -15.10 -5.46 -6.49
N LEU A 97 -13.80 -5.27 -6.70
CA LEU A 97 -12.76 -5.59 -5.73
C LEU A 97 -12.28 -4.27 -5.10
N GLU A 98 -12.40 -4.18 -3.78
CA GLU A 98 -11.91 -3.06 -3.00
C GLU A 98 -10.75 -3.48 -2.11
N TYR A 99 -9.69 -2.69 -2.11
CA TYR A 99 -8.52 -2.93 -1.28
C TYR A 99 -7.81 -1.64 -0.92
N LYS A 100 -7.08 -1.66 0.19
CA LYS A 100 -6.20 -0.57 0.59
C LYS A 100 -4.80 -0.82 0.07
N ARG A 101 -4.07 0.24 -0.21
CA ARG A 101 -2.63 0.20 -0.47
C ARG A 101 -1.98 1.49 -0.03
N ASN A 102 -0.67 1.47 0.13
CA ASN A 102 0.09 2.67 0.43
C ASN A 102 -0.07 3.73 -0.68
N ILE A 103 0.08 5.01 -0.33
CA ILE A 103 -0.10 6.15 -1.23
C ILE A 103 1.00 6.20 -2.30
N ALA A 104 0.81 5.40 -3.35
CA ALA A 104 1.70 5.24 -4.50
C ALA A 104 3.19 5.16 -4.09
N PRO A 105 3.68 3.98 -3.66
CA PRO A 105 5.10 3.76 -3.52
C PRO A 105 5.74 4.04 -4.89
N ALA A 106 6.77 4.90 -4.96
CA ALA A 106 7.32 5.36 -6.25
C ALA A 106 7.91 4.21 -7.08
N ASP A 107 8.25 3.11 -6.44
CA ASP A 107 8.90 1.94 -7.01
C ASP A 107 8.05 0.67 -6.90
N ILE A 108 6.73 0.75 -6.66
CA ILE A 108 5.85 -0.43 -6.68
C ILE A 108 4.86 -0.35 -7.82
N ILE A 109 4.75 -1.45 -8.56
CA ILE A 109 3.71 -1.70 -9.54
C ILE A 109 2.72 -2.72 -8.95
N PHE A 110 1.43 -2.40 -9.02
CA PHE A 110 0.36 -3.32 -8.67
C PHE A 110 -0.23 -3.92 -9.94
N ASN A 111 -0.16 -5.25 -10.05
CA ASN A 111 -0.70 -6.01 -11.16
C ASN A 111 -1.85 -6.88 -10.67
N LEU A 112 -2.95 -6.90 -11.43
CA LEU A 112 -4.01 -7.88 -11.25
C LEU A 112 -3.69 -9.09 -12.12
N TYR A 113 -3.72 -10.28 -11.54
CA TYR A 113 -3.61 -11.54 -12.23
C TYR A 113 -4.87 -12.38 -12.02
N LYS A 114 -5.13 -13.31 -12.94
CA LYS A 114 -6.29 -14.21 -12.88
C LYS A 114 -6.01 -15.63 -13.37
N THR A 115 -6.85 -16.55 -12.93
CA THR A 115 -6.92 -17.96 -13.39
C THR A 115 -8.34 -18.48 -13.21
N ASP A 116 -8.73 -19.51 -13.95
CA ASP A 116 -10.10 -20.06 -13.88
C ASP A 116 -10.20 -21.27 -12.92
N ASP A 117 -9.08 -21.92 -12.56
CA ASP A 117 -9.11 -23.23 -11.89
C ASP A 117 -8.06 -23.45 -10.78
N LEU A 118 -7.22 -22.45 -10.46
CA LEU A 118 -6.07 -22.54 -9.53
C LEU A 118 -5.01 -23.61 -9.90
N ALA A 119 -5.26 -24.44 -10.91
CA ALA A 119 -4.33 -25.44 -11.42
C ALA A 119 -3.47 -24.86 -12.55
N THR A 120 -4.02 -23.90 -13.29
CA THR A 120 -3.33 -23.16 -14.33
C THR A 120 -2.61 -21.93 -13.76
N PRO A 121 -1.41 -21.60 -14.25
CA PRO A 121 -0.70 -20.40 -13.84
C PRO A 121 -1.55 -19.14 -14.02
N PHE A 122 -1.39 -18.23 -13.07
CA PHE A 122 -2.00 -16.91 -13.14
C PHE A 122 -1.49 -16.15 -14.37
N THR A 123 -2.40 -15.47 -15.07
CA THR A 123 -2.10 -14.59 -16.20
C THR A 123 -2.46 -13.16 -15.85
N GLN A 124 -1.64 -12.20 -16.29
CA GLN A 124 -1.88 -10.79 -15.98
C GLN A 124 -3.16 -10.33 -16.67
N ALA A 125 -4.08 -9.75 -15.88
CA ALA A 125 -5.29 -9.16 -16.40
C ALA A 125 -4.98 -7.81 -17.09
N THR A 126 -5.75 -7.46 -18.11
CA THR A 126 -5.54 -6.22 -18.87
C THR A 126 -6.45 -5.08 -18.40
N ASN A 127 -5.84 -3.97 -17.96
CA ASN A 127 -6.57 -2.75 -17.57
C ASN A 127 -7.30 -2.15 -18.78
N GLY A 128 -8.57 -1.78 -18.60
CA GLY A 128 -9.45 -1.24 -19.63
C GLY A 128 -10.14 -2.31 -20.49
N LEU A 129 -9.75 -3.58 -20.40
CA LEU A 129 -10.42 -4.70 -21.08
C LEU A 129 -11.09 -5.66 -20.10
N GLU A 130 -10.38 -6.07 -19.06
CA GLU A 130 -10.83 -7.12 -18.13
C GLU A 130 -11.12 -6.58 -16.73
N TYR A 131 -10.45 -5.48 -16.38
CA TYR A 131 -10.76 -4.72 -15.20
C TYR A 131 -10.53 -3.24 -15.47
N ARG A 132 -11.13 -2.39 -14.66
CA ARG A 132 -10.88 -0.94 -14.68
C ARG A 132 -11.02 -0.36 -13.29
N GLN A 133 -10.23 0.65 -12.98
CA GLN A 133 -10.41 1.44 -11.76
C GLN A 133 -11.72 2.24 -11.86
N VAL A 134 -12.56 2.12 -10.84
CA VAL A 134 -13.86 2.81 -10.75
C VAL A 134 -13.96 3.74 -9.55
N GLY A 135 -13.07 3.59 -8.56
CA GLY A 135 -13.05 4.43 -7.37
C GLY A 135 -11.65 4.54 -6.77
N GLN A 136 -11.39 5.69 -6.17
CA GLN A 136 -10.22 5.94 -5.34
C GLN A 136 -10.57 6.93 -4.23
N SER A 137 -10.18 6.64 -3.01
CA SER A 137 -10.20 7.59 -1.90
C SER A 137 -8.95 7.43 -1.04
N ILE A 138 -8.68 8.42 -0.19
CA ILE A 138 -7.62 8.37 0.81
C ILE A 138 -8.30 8.30 2.17
N ASP A 139 -7.88 7.37 3.02
CA ASP A 139 -8.45 7.24 4.36
C ASP A 139 -7.77 8.17 5.39
N ALA A 140 -8.19 8.00 6.65
CA ALA A 140 -7.67 8.77 7.76
C ALA A 140 -6.19 8.48 8.04
N ASP A 141 -5.66 7.35 7.57
CA ASP A 141 -4.28 6.93 7.80
C ASP A 141 -3.37 7.28 6.61
N GLY A 142 -3.96 7.80 5.52
CA GLY A 142 -3.23 8.21 4.33
C GLY A 142 -3.08 7.10 3.30
N LEU A 143 -3.71 5.94 3.51
CA LEU A 143 -3.73 4.85 2.54
C LEU A 143 -4.74 5.13 1.44
N ILE A 144 -4.44 4.64 0.24
CA ILE A 144 -5.36 4.68 -0.89
C ILE A 144 -6.30 3.48 -0.77
N ASN A 145 -7.60 3.77 -0.66
CA ASN A 145 -8.66 2.80 -0.89
C ASN A 145 -8.97 2.79 -2.38
N LEU A 146 -8.72 1.66 -3.05
CA LEU A 146 -8.95 1.49 -4.47
C LEU A 146 -10.16 0.57 -4.69
N SER A 147 -11.04 0.99 -5.61
CA SER A 147 -12.13 0.13 -6.10
C SER A 147 -11.89 -0.14 -7.58
N ILE A 148 -11.70 -1.41 -7.93
CA ILE A 148 -11.62 -1.87 -9.32
C ILE A 148 -12.85 -2.69 -9.67
N GLN A 149 -13.42 -2.45 -10.85
CA GLN A 149 -14.45 -3.31 -11.41
C GLN A 149 -13.80 -4.33 -12.34
N ILE A 150 -14.21 -5.57 -12.22
CA ILE A 150 -13.75 -6.72 -12.97
C ILE A 150 -14.93 -7.29 -13.76
N GLU A 151 -14.71 -7.53 -15.04
CA GLU A 151 -15.66 -8.17 -15.94
C GLU A 151 -15.31 -9.66 -16.03
N SER A 152 -16.22 -10.54 -15.60
CA SER A 152 -16.01 -11.98 -15.64
C SER A 152 -17.31 -12.73 -15.91
N ASN A 153 -17.36 -13.40 -17.06
CA ASN A 153 -18.44 -14.30 -17.49
C ASN A 153 -18.09 -15.79 -17.26
N ALA A 154 -16.98 -16.06 -16.58
CA ALA A 154 -16.54 -17.40 -16.26
C ALA A 154 -17.40 -17.97 -15.13
N THR A 155 -17.67 -19.28 -15.17
CA THR A 155 -18.37 -19.98 -14.09
C THR A 155 -17.60 -19.96 -12.78
N GLN A 156 -16.28 -19.85 -12.85
CA GLN A 156 -15.37 -19.66 -11.74
C GLN A 156 -14.15 -18.90 -12.23
N GLN A 157 -13.69 -17.92 -11.45
CA GLN A 157 -12.45 -17.20 -11.70
C GLN A 157 -11.84 -16.77 -10.37
N PHE A 158 -10.52 -16.81 -10.32
CA PHE A 158 -9.71 -16.44 -9.17
C PHE A 158 -8.82 -15.28 -9.57
N PHE A 159 -8.58 -14.38 -8.61
CA PHE A 159 -7.80 -13.18 -8.82
C PHE A 159 -6.70 -13.09 -7.79
N ASN A 160 -5.57 -12.52 -8.20
CA ASN A 160 -4.45 -12.21 -7.33
C ASN A 160 -3.99 -10.79 -7.60
N ILE A 161 -3.76 -10.00 -6.55
CA ILE A 161 -3.10 -8.70 -6.67
C ILE A 161 -1.65 -8.90 -6.26
N GLN A 162 -0.75 -8.65 -7.19
CA GLN A 162 0.68 -8.75 -6.95
C GLN A 162 1.29 -7.35 -6.91
N ALA A 163 2.02 -7.07 -5.83
CA ALA A 163 2.91 -5.93 -5.74
C ALA A 163 4.31 -6.34 -6.19
N GLU A 164 4.90 -5.59 -7.11
CA GLU A 164 6.23 -5.85 -7.66
C GLU A 164 7.06 -4.59 -7.57
N LEU A 165 8.33 -4.72 -7.14
CA LEU A 165 9.26 -3.60 -7.22
C LEU A 165 9.62 -3.32 -8.67
N TYR A 166 9.42 -2.07 -9.08
CA TYR A 166 9.96 -1.53 -10.31
C TYR A 166 11.44 -1.26 -10.10
N THR A 167 12.27 -2.02 -10.82
CA THR A 167 13.70 -1.75 -10.95
C THR A 167 13.92 -1.28 -12.39
N GLU A 168 14.45 -0.06 -12.56
CA GLU A 168 14.83 0.48 -13.88
C GLU A 168 15.99 -0.29 -14.52
#